data_AF-K5X8T6-F1
#
_entry.id   AF-K5X8T6-F1
#
_cell.length_a   1.000
_cell.length_b   1.000
_cell.length_c   1.000
_cell.angle_alpha   90.00
_cell.angle_beta   90.00
_cell.angle_gamma   90.00
#
_symmetry.space_group_name_H-M   'P 1'
#
loop_
_entity.id
_entity.type
_entity.pdbx_description
1 polymer ?
#
loop_
_entity_poly.entity_id
_entity_poly.type
_entity_poly.pdbx_seq_one_letter_code
_entity_poly.pdbx_strand_id
1 'polypeptide(L)'
;MAEPQPQPLVCVFLKLPPSPQSVPRIHEIAWNVFLPQLDRLNDAFEAAQITHLSPEAKKIWLDARRSAAKKMSYLRDVTYLNYDAAGKFLAFVEASHLGRNNSKAYDTFQTGVYHAIRKTRTAQEVLLKFREDIRIVVNQITTLISDNGKDVSSFTSESSQSMLEIATAVEECNAILEGHREELEEVQRQKLDENDNPPSEAEFQMVEEKWLMFRKSSGAAEYRWQVLEETMQEPKDNDKPPTTSNNPTTPAMPTNSSKRPRVPFWRKFFRHVSSCFSVEKFVR
;
A
#
# COMPACT_ATOMS: atom_id res chain seq x y z
N MET A 1 3.97 -46.70 -12.61
CA MET A 1 4.70 -45.66 -13.37
C MET A 1 4.45 -44.36 -12.64
N ALA A 2 5.49 -43.74 -12.08
CA ALA A 2 5.36 -42.42 -11.45
C ALA A 2 5.36 -41.38 -12.57
N GLU A 3 4.37 -40.47 -12.58
CA GLU A 3 4.40 -39.31 -13.46
C GLU A 3 5.68 -38.50 -13.17
N PRO A 4 6.44 -38.10 -14.21
CA PRO A 4 7.56 -37.20 -14.01
C PRO A 4 7.03 -35.89 -13.40
N GLN A 5 7.59 -35.51 -12.25
CA GLN A 5 7.33 -34.22 -11.63
C GLN A 5 7.63 -33.12 -12.68
N PRO A 6 6.67 -32.22 -12.96
CA PRO A 6 6.90 -31.14 -13.92
C PRO A 6 8.07 -30.28 -13.44
N GLN A 7 9.07 -30.13 -14.30
CA GLN A 7 10.20 -29.24 -14.02
C GLN A 7 9.69 -27.79 -13.90
N PRO A 8 10.22 -26.99 -12.95
CA PRO A 8 9.82 -25.60 -12.82
C PRO A 8 10.14 -24.84 -14.11
N LEU A 9 9.11 -24.22 -14.70
CA LEU A 9 9.27 -23.33 -15.85
C LEU A 9 10.10 -22.12 -15.43
N VAL A 10 11.25 -21.94 -16.07
CA VAL A 10 12.12 -20.78 -15.87
C VAL A 10 11.78 -19.74 -16.93
N CYS A 11 11.36 -18.54 -16.51
CA CYS A 11 11.16 -17.42 -17.42
C CYS A 11 12.53 -16.81 -17.78
N VAL A 12 12.99 -17.05 -19.01
CA VAL A 12 14.29 -16.55 -19.45
C VAL A 12 14.14 -15.18 -20.13
N PHE A 13 13.02 -14.95 -20.82
CA PHE A 13 12.82 -13.79 -21.69
C PHE A 13 11.84 -12.77 -21.10
N LEU A 14 10.69 -13.24 -20.64
CA LEU A 14 9.66 -12.37 -20.09
C LEU A 14 9.75 -12.32 -18.56
N LYS A 15 9.78 -11.12 -18.00
CA LYS A 15 9.81 -10.95 -16.54
C LYS A 15 8.42 -11.10 -15.94
N LEU A 16 8.37 -11.74 -14.78
CA LEU A 16 7.17 -11.84 -13.97
C LEU A 16 6.81 -10.46 -13.39
N PRO A 17 5.52 -10.19 -13.12
CA PRO A 17 5.13 -8.97 -12.43
C PRO A 17 5.63 -8.99 -10.99
N PRO A 18 5.59 -7.83 -10.32
CA PRO A 18 5.71 -7.77 -8.88
C PRO A 18 4.69 -8.67 -8.17
N SER A 19 4.94 -8.95 -6.88
CA SER A 19 4.05 -9.74 -6.06
C SER A 19 2.61 -9.18 -6.08
N PRO A 20 1.59 -10.01 -6.41
CA PRO A 20 0.21 -9.55 -6.48
C PRO A 20 -0.35 -9.16 -5.11
N GLN A 21 0.35 -9.46 -4.01
CA GLN A 21 -0.06 -9.15 -2.64
C GLN A 21 0.39 -7.77 -2.17
N SER A 22 1.35 -7.13 -2.84
CA SER A 22 1.90 -5.84 -2.42
C SER A 22 0.85 -4.74 -2.38
N VAL A 23 0.08 -4.59 -3.47
CA VAL A 23 -0.97 -3.57 -3.59
C VAL A 23 -2.11 -3.77 -2.58
N PRO A 24 -2.72 -4.98 -2.45
CA PRO A 24 -3.71 -5.22 -1.40
C PRO A 24 -3.19 -4.88 0.00
N ARG A 25 -1.95 -5.27 0.30
CA ARG A 25 -1.35 -5.03 1.63
C ARG A 25 -1.16 -3.54 1.92
N ILE A 26 -0.72 -2.75 0.93
CA ILE A 26 -0.60 -1.30 1.05
C ILE A 26 -1.97 -0.67 1.37
N HIS A 27 -3.03 -1.09 0.67
CA HIS A 27 -4.38 -0.64 0.94
C HIS A 27 -4.86 -1.05 2.35
N GLU A 28 -4.61 -2.29 2.76
CA GLU A 28 -4.94 -2.76 4.10
C GLU A 28 -4.28 -1.94 5.20
N ILE A 29 -3.01 -1.55 5.04
CA ILE A 29 -2.31 -0.69 6.01
C ILE A 29 -2.99 0.67 6.08
N ALA A 30 -3.27 1.28 4.93
CA ALA A 30 -3.90 2.59 4.88
C ALA A 30 -5.32 2.59 5.51
N TRP A 31 -6.10 1.54 5.21
CA TRP A 31 -7.47 1.41 5.68
C TRP A 31 -7.58 0.95 7.14
N ASN A 32 -6.79 -0.05 7.55
CA ASN A 32 -6.94 -0.71 8.84
C ASN A 32 -5.98 -0.19 9.91
N VAL A 33 -4.99 0.62 9.53
CA VAL A 33 -4.05 1.23 10.49
C VAL A 33 -4.10 2.74 10.41
N PHE A 34 -3.74 3.35 9.27
CA PHE A 34 -3.63 4.82 9.22
C PHE A 34 -4.95 5.52 9.54
N LEU A 35 -6.05 5.13 8.90
CA LEU A 35 -7.35 5.74 9.18
C LEU A 35 -7.78 5.55 10.65
N PRO A 36 -7.82 4.32 11.22
CA PRO A 36 -8.20 4.13 12.62
C PRO A 36 -7.31 4.87 13.62
N GLN A 37 -6.01 5.01 13.36
CA GLN A 37 -5.13 5.80 14.25
C GLN A 37 -5.39 7.30 14.13
N LEU A 38 -5.72 7.82 12.95
CA LEU A 38 -6.17 9.21 12.79
C LEU A 38 -7.50 9.46 13.50
N ASP A 39 -8.42 8.50 13.47
CA ASP A 39 -9.70 8.61 14.18
C ASP A 39 -9.50 8.55 15.70
N ARG A 40 -8.62 7.67 16.19
CA ARG A 40 -8.25 7.63 17.61
C ARG A 40 -7.61 8.94 18.08
N LEU A 41 -6.74 9.54 17.27
CA LEU A 41 -6.18 10.85 17.54
C LEU A 41 -7.26 11.93 17.58
N ASN A 42 -8.24 11.86 16.68
CA ASN A 42 -9.37 12.78 16.67
C ASN A 42 -10.23 12.64 17.94
N ASP A 43 -10.55 11.41 18.35
CA ASP A 43 -11.36 11.16 19.54
C ASP A 43 -10.66 11.65 20.81
N ALA A 44 -9.35 11.37 20.93
CA ALA A 44 -8.53 11.87 22.02
C ALA A 44 -8.47 13.41 22.02
N PHE A 45 -8.38 14.02 20.84
CA PHE A 45 -8.37 15.47 20.68
C PHE A 45 -9.71 16.10 21.07
N GLU A 46 -10.84 15.59 20.58
CA GLU A 46 -12.18 16.10 20.91
C GLU A 46 -12.48 15.91 22.41
N ALA A 47 -12.05 14.80 23.03
CA ALA A 47 -12.16 14.62 24.47
C ALA A 47 -11.36 15.67 25.25
N ALA A 48 -10.16 16.04 24.78
CA ALA A 48 -9.38 17.12 25.38
C ALA A 48 -10.02 18.50 25.15
N GLN A 49 -10.69 18.72 24.02
CA GLN A 49 -11.38 20.00 23.73
C GLN A 49 -12.53 20.29 24.69
N ILE A 50 -13.19 19.27 25.26
CA ILE A 50 -14.25 19.46 26.27
C ILE A 50 -13.74 20.27 27.46
N THR A 51 -12.49 20.04 27.87
CA THR A 51 -11.86 20.72 29.01
C THR A 51 -10.89 21.83 28.60
N HIS A 52 -10.36 21.79 27.37
CA HIS A 52 -9.37 22.71 26.81
C HIS A 52 -9.78 23.24 25.44
N LEU A 53 -10.85 24.05 25.41
CA LEU A 53 -11.31 24.67 24.17
C LEU A 53 -10.19 25.50 23.52
N SER A 54 -9.73 25.07 22.36
CA SER A 54 -8.74 25.77 21.54
C SER A 54 -9.16 25.72 20.07
N PRO A 55 -9.81 26.77 19.55
CA PRO A 55 -10.18 26.87 18.15
C PRO A 55 -8.98 26.78 17.21
N GLU A 56 -7.83 27.29 17.65
CA GLU A 56 -6.57 27.19 16.91
C GLU A 56 -6.10 25.74 16.79
N ALA A 57 -6.08 24.99 17.89
CA ALA A 57 -5.73 23.56 17.86
C ALA A 57 -6.69 22.76 16.95
N LYS A 58 -8.00 23.10 16.97
CA LYS A 58 -8.99 22.45 16.11
C LYS A 58 -8.71 22.70 14.63
N LYS A 59 -8.39 23.94 14.27
CA LYS A 59 -8.01 24.30 12.91
C LYS A 59 -6.76 23.52 12.45
N ILE A 60 -5.72 23.50 13.29
CA ILE A 60 -4.47 22.76 13.00
C ILE A 60 -4.76 21.28 12.76
N TRP A 61 -5.59 20.65 13.59
CA TRP A 61 -5.96 19.25 13.45
C TRP A 61 -6.71 18.95 12.14
N LEU A 62 -7.70 19.78 11.79
CA LEU A 62 -8.46 19.64 10.54
C LEU A 62 -7.58 19.78 9.30
N ASP A 63 -6.65 20.73 9.31
CA ASP A 63 -5.68 20.92 8.22
C ASP A 63 -4.72 19.73 8.11
N ALA A 64 -4.31 19.15 9.24
CA ALA A 64 -3.49 17.94 9.28
C ALA A 64 -4.21 16.72 8.68
N ARG A 65 -5.50 16.51 9.03
CA ARG A 65 -6.33 15.44 8.45
C ARG A 65 -6.49 15.61 6.94
N ARG A 66 -6.75 16.83 6.47
CA ARG A 66 -6.84 17.12 5.02
C ARG A 66 -5.51 16.84 4.31
N SER A 67 -4.40 17.20 4.95
CA SER A 67 -3.05 16.91 4.45
C SER A 67 -2.78 15.41 4.40
N ALA A 68 -3.14 14.66 5.44
CA ALA A 68 -2.99 13.21 5.50
C ALA A 68 -3.77 12.49 4.39
N ALA A 69 -5.03 12.87 4.18
CA ALA A 69 -5.85 12.32 3.10
C ALA A 69 -5.23 12.55 1.72
N LYS A 70 -4.76 13.78 1.44
CA LYS A 70 -4.05 14.09 0.19
C LYS A 70 -2.79 13.25 0.00
N LYS A 71 -2.09 12.90 1.08
CA LYS A 71 -0.90 12.03 0.99
C LYS A 71 -1.26 10.59 0.63
N MET A 72 -2.45 10.10 1.02
CA MET A 72 -2.90 8.75 0.63
C MET A 72 -3.18 8.61 -0.86
N SER A 73 -3.46 9.71 -1.57
CA SER A 73 -3.64 9.66 -3.02
C SER A 73 -2.39 9.17 -3.76
N TYR A 74 -1.19 9.27 -3.16
CA TYR A 74 0.03 8.73 -3.75
C TYR A 74 0.07 7.21 -3.74
N LEU A 75 -0.52 6.55 -2.74
CA LEU A 75 -0.67 5.08 -2.72
C LEU A 75 -1.70 4.61 -3.75
N ARG A 76 -2.78 5.39 -3.92
CA ARG A 76 -3.75 5.18 -5.01
C ARG A 76 -3.08 5.30 -6.37
N ASP A 77 -2.25 6.32 -6.58
CA ASP A 77 -1.53 6.52 -7.85
C ASP A 77 -0.58 5.34 -8.16
N VAL A 78 0.11 4.79 -7.15
CA VAL A 78 0.92 3.57 -7.31
C VAL A 78 0.03 2.42 -7.80
N THR A 79 -1.13 2.22 -7.17
CA THR A 79 -2.09 1.17 -7.57
C THR A 79 -2.53 1.34 -9.03
N TYR A 80 -2.93 2.55 -9.42
CA TYR A 80 -3.34 2.87 -10.78
C TYR A 80 -2.24 2.63 -11.83
N LEU A 81 -1.02 3.09 -11.54
CA LEU A 81 0.11 2.92 -12.47
C LEU A 81 0.52 1.46 -12.62
N ASN A 82 0.38 0.63 -11.57
CA ASN A 82 0.60 -0.81 -11.67
C ASN A 82 -0.47 -1.50 -12.53
N TYR A 83 -1.74 -1.13 -12.37
CA TYR A 83 -2.82 -1.62 -13.23
C TYR A 83 -2.58 -1.28 -14.72
N ASP A 84 -2.20 -0.03 -14.98
CA ASP A 84 -1.91 0.47 -16.32
C ASP A 84 -0.67 -0.20 -16.93
N ALA A 85 0.43 -0.32 -16.18
CA ALA A 85 1.64 -1.02 -16.61
C ALA A 85 1.35 -2.49 -16.94
N ALA A 86 0.53 -3.17 -16.14
CA ALA A 86 0.11 -4.54 -16.39
C ALA A 86 -0.73 -4.67 -17.67
N GLY A 87 -1.65 -3.73 -17.91
CA GLY A 87 -2.42 -3.68 -19.15
C GLY A 87 -1.53 -3.51 -20.38
N LYS A 88 -0.52 -2.64 -20.29
CA LYS A 88 0.45 -2.40 -21.37
C LYS A 88 1.35 -3.60 -21.62
N PHE A 89 1.78 -4.30 -20.56
CA PHE A 89 2.52 -5.54 -20.69
C PHE A 89 1.72 -6.60 -21.46
N LEU A 90 0.45 -6.80 -21.10
CA LEU A 90 -0.40 -7.78 -21.77
C LEU A 90 -0.60 -7.46 -23.25
N ALA A 91 -0.77 -6.19 -23.60
CA ALA A 91 -0.83 -5.77 -25.01
C ALA A 91 0.49 -6.00 -25.76
N PHE A 92 1.63 -5.82 -25.09
CA PHE A 92 2.95 -6.16 -25.63
C PHE A 92 3.10 -7.67 -25.88
N VAL A 93 2.70 -8.50 -24.92
CA VAL A 93 2.73 -9.96 -25.05
C VAL A 93 1.82 -10.44 -26.18
N GLU A 94 0.60 -9.93 -26.27
CA GLU A 94 -0.34 -10.26 -27.35
C GLU A 94 0.24 -9.90 -28.72
N ALA A 95 0.81 -8.70 -28.88
CA ALA A 95 1.45 -8.30 -30.13
C ALA A 95 2.62 -9.21 -30.51
N SER A 96 3.40 -9.65 -29.52
CA SER A 96 4.53 -10.57 -29.70
C SER A 96 4.05 -11.96 -30.13
N HIS A 97 2.99 -12.48 -29.50
CA HIS A 97 2.40 -13.78 -29.81
C HIS A 97 1.83 -13.83 -31.24
N LEU A 98 1.20 -12.74 -31.69
CA LEU A 98 0.65 -12.63 -33.03
C LEU A 98 1.71 -12.36 -34.12
N GLY A 99 3.00 -12.35 -33.80
CA GLY A 99 4.10 -12.07 -34.72
C GLY A 99 4.04 -10.66 -35.33
N ARG A 100 3.37 -9.73 -34.66
CA ARG A 100 3.26 -8.32 -35.11
C ARG A 100 4.49 -7.54 -34.65
N ASN A 101 4.76 -6.41 -35.30
CA ASN A 101 5.73 -5.45 -34.78
C ASN A 101 5.27 -4.98 -33.38
N ASN A 102 6.04 -5.34 -32.36
CA ASN A 102 5.73 -5.12 -30.95
C ASN A 102 6.52 -3.95 -30.34
N SER A 103 7.44 -3.31 -31.09
CA SER A 103 8.32 -2.23 -30.61
C SER A 103 7.56 -1.11 -29.88
N LYS A 104 6.52 -0.57 -30.51
CA LYS A 104 5.68 0.47 -29.91
C LYS A 104 4.97 0.00 -28.64
N ALA A 105 4.50 -1.25 -28.61
CA ALA A 105 3.82 -1.81 -27.44
C ALA A 105 4.82 -2.00 -26.29
N TYR A 106 6.02 -2.49 -26.61
CA TYR A 106 7.14 -2.63 -25.69
C TYR A 106 7.57 -1.27 -25.10
N ASP A 107 7.77 -0.25 -25.93
CA ASP A 107 8.14 1.10 -25.48
C ASP A 107 7.08 1.72 -24.57
N THR A 108 5.80 1.50 -24.91
CA THR A 108 4.67 1.97 -24.10
C THR A 108 4.65 1.28 -22.73
N PHE A 109 4.88 -0.03 -22.71
CA PHE A 109 5.02 -0.82 -21.49
C PHE A 109 6.20 -0.34 -20.62
N GLN A 110 7.40 -0.21 -21.21
CA GLN A 110 8.59 0.28 -20.52
C GLN A 110 8.40 1.67 -19.92
N THR A 111 7.72 2.56 -20.65
CA THR A 111 7.34 3.89 -20.15
C THR A 111 6.37 3.79 -18.96
N GLY A 112 5.40 2.87 -19.01
CA GLY A 112 4.49 2.59 -17.90
C GLY A 112 5.22 2.12 -16.64
N VAL A 113 6.12 1.15 -16.78
CA VAL A 113 6.95 0.63 -15.68
C VAL A 113 7.83 1.74 -15.08
N TYR A 114 8.47 2.56 -15.91
CA TYR A 114 9.25 3.71 -15.46
C TYR A 114 8.43 4.67 -14.58
N HIS A 115 7.20 4.99 -15.00
CA HIS A 115 6.31 5.84 -14.22
C HIS A 115 5.88 5.19 -12.90
N ALA A 116 5.60 3.88 -12.90
CA ALA A 116 5.27 3.14 -11.68
C ALA A 116 6.44 3.18 -10.69
N ILE A 117 7.67 2.89 -11.11
CA ILE A 117 8.88 2.96 -10.27
C ILE A 117 9.04 4.34 -9.64
N ARG A 118 8.96 5.40 -10.46
CA ARG A 118 9.11 6.77 -9.99
C ARG A 118 8.04 7.13 -8.97
N LYS A 119 6.78 6.75 -9.22
CA LYS A 119 5.67 7.05 -8.30
C LYS A 119 5.80 6.27 -6.99
N THR A 120 6.23 5.02 -7.03
CA THR A 120 6.51 4.22 -5.82
C THR A 120 7.54 4.90 -4.93
N ARG A 121 8.63 5.41 -5.50
CA ARG A 121 9.63 6.20 -4.75
C ARG A 121 9.02 7.45 -4.12
N THR A 122 8.24 8.21 -4.90
CA THR A 122 7.56 9.41 -4.37
C THR A 122 6.59 9.06 -3.25
N ALA A 123 5.87 7.94 -3.34
CA ALA A 123 4.95 7.49 -2.31
C ALA A 123 5.68 7.18 -0.98
N GLN A 124 6.86 6.54 -1.04
CA GLN A 124 7.69 6.30 0.14
C GLN A 124 8.08 7.61 0.85
N GLU A 125 8.57 8.60 0.10
CA GLU A 125 8.91 9.91 0.64
C GLU A 125 7.69 10.62 1.26
N VAL A 126 6.53 10.50 0.62
CA VAL A 126 5.27 11.08 1.09
C VAL A 126 4.79 10.41 2.38
N LEU A 127 4.98 9.10 2.55
CA LEU A 127 4.63 8.39 3.79
C LEU A 127 5.50 8.83 4.97
N LEU A 128 6.79 9.08 4.75
CA LEU A 128 7.66 9.62 5.78
C LEU A 128 7.20 11.02 6.22
N LYS A 129 6.81 11.88 5.26
CA LYS A 129 6.23 13.19 5.55
C LYS A 129 4.88 13.08 6.27
N PHE A 130 4.04 12.12 5.90
CA PHE A 130 2.77 11.87 6.57
C PHE A 130 2.96 11.59 8.08
N ARG A 131 3.85 10.66 8.43
CA ARG A 131 4.20 10.37 9.83
C ARG A 131 4.70 11.62 10.55
N GLU A 132 5.60 12.36 9.91
CA GLU A 132 6.26 13.50 10.54
C GLU A 132 5.31 14.68 10.77
N ASP A 133 4.45 14.99 9.79
CA ASP A 133 3.44 16.04 9.91
C ASP A 133 2.48 15.75 11.08
N ILE A 134 2.02 14.50 11.23
CA ILE A 134 1.16 14.10 12.36
C ILE A 134 1.89 14.29 13.69
N ARG A 135 3.15 13.88 13.78
CA ARG A 135 3.97 14.05 14.98
C ARG A 135 4.11 15.53 15.36
N ILE A 136 4.41 16.39 14.39
CA ILE A 136 4.54 17.83 14.60
C ILE A 136 3.23 18.43 15.09
N VAL A 137 2.12 18.09 14.43
CA VAL A 137 0.78 18.61 14.76
C VAL A 137 0.36 18.18 16.17
N VAL A 138 0.53 16.90 16.53
CA VAL A 138 0.20 16.41 17.87
C VAL A 138 0.99 17.15 18.94
N ASN A 139 2.29 17.41 18.72
CA ASN A 139 3.12 18.16 19.66
C ASN A 139 2.65 19.62 19.78
N GLN A 140 2.37 20.29 18.67
CA GLN A 140 1.84 21.65 18.66
C GLN A 140 0.51 21.75 19.42
N ILE A 141 -0.41 20.82 19.16
CA ILE A 141 -1.68 20.75 19.88
C ILE A 141 -1.44 20.54 21.37
N THR A 142 -0.57 19.59 21.74
CA THR A 142 -0.22 19.30 23.14
C THR A 142 0.25 20.56 23.85
N THR A 143 1.15 21.34 23.26
CA THR A 143 1.61 22.62 23.83
C THR A 143 0.45 23.60 24.02
N LEU A 144 -0.36 23.81 22.99
CA LEU A 144 -1.50 24.74 23.03
C LEU A 144 -2.52 24.40 24.13
N ILE A 145 -2.76 23.12 24.40
CA ILE A 145 -3.72 22.71 25.43
C ILE A 145 -3.10 22.63 26.84
N SER A 146 -1.79 22.42 26.94
CA SER A 146 -1.05 22.34 28.21
C SER A 146 -0.85 23.70 28.88
N ASP A 147 -0.70 24.76 28.09
CA ASP A 147 -0.50 26.13 28.59
C ASP A 147 -1.70 26.64 29.43
N ASN A 148 -2.83 25.94 29.38
CA ASN A 148 -4.03 26.23 30.17
C ASN A 148 -4.05 25.59 31.57
N GLY A 149 -2.97 24.93 32.00
CA GLY A 149 -2.77 24.50 33.40
C GLY A 149 -3.67 23.35 33.89
N LYS A 150 -4.37 22.63 32.99
CA LYS A 150 -5.15 21.43 33.35
C LYS A 150 -4.51 20.16 32.78
N ASP A 151 -4.93 19.02 33.32
CA ASP A 151 -4.37 17.71 33.00
C ASP A 151 -4.69 17.27 31.56
N VAL A 152 -3.64 17.09 30.76
CA VAL A 152 -3.68 16.63 29.36
C VAL A 152 -3.08 15.24 29.18
N SER A 153 -2.80 14.54 30.30
CA SER A 153 -2.07 13.26 30.31
C SER A 153 -2.73 12.17 29.45
N SER A 154 -4.06 12.12 29.43
CA SER A 154 -4.83 11.19 28.62
C SER A 154 -4.59 11.41 27.13
N PHE A 155 -4.67 12.65 26.65
CA PHE A 155 -4.37 13.01 25.26
C PHE A 155 -2.94 12.66 24.90
N THR A 156 -1.96 13.00 25.74
CA THR A 156 -0.54 12.70 25.49
C THR A 156 -0.26 11.21 25.40
N SER A 157 -0.88 10.39 26.27
CA SER A 157 -0.70 8.94 26.26
C SER A 157 -1.31 8.30 25.01
N GLU A 158 -2.56 8.64 24.69
CA GLU A 158 -3.29 8.13 23.52
C GLU A 158 -2.62 8.54 22.20
N SER A 159 -2.14 9.78 22.14
CA SER A 159 -1.46 10.31 20.97
C SER A 159 -0.08 9.67 20.77
N SER A 160 0.67 9.43 21.86
CA SER A 160 1.94 8.70 21.80
C SER A 160 1.77 7.29 21.26
N GLN A 161 0.76 6.55 21.72
CA GLN A 161 0.47 5.21 21.21
C GLN A 161 0.09 5.25 19.72
N SER A 162 -0.78 6.16 19.33
CA SER A 162 -1.25 6.27 17.94
C SER A 162 -0.12 6.65 16.99
N MET A 163 0.77 7.57 17.40
CA MET A 163 1.96 7.94 16.63
C MET A 163 2.92 6.76 16.45
N LEU A 164 3.10 5.92 17.47
CA LEU A 164 3.94 4.72 17.37
C LEU A 164 3.39 3.69 16.37
N GLU A 165 2.08 3.45 16.41
CA GLU A 165 1.39 2.56 15.46
C GLU A 165 1.50 3.11 14.02
N ILE A 166 1.26 4.42 13.83
CA ILE A 166 1.43 5.08 12.52
C ILE A 166 2.87 4.94 12.03
N ALA A 167 3.86 5.21 12.89
CA ALA A 167 5.27 5.12 12.50
C ALA A 167 5.63 3.69 12.07
N THR A 168 5.21 2.69 12.85
CA THR A 168 5.46 1.27 12.54
C THR A 168 4.83 0.86 11.21
N ALA A 169 3.59 1.27 10.97
CA ALA A 169 2.88 0.99 9.74
C ALA A 169 3.46 1.73 8.51
N VAL A 170 4.01 2.92 8.70
CA VAL A 170 4.77 3.63 7.64
C VAL A 170 6.02 2.84 7.26
N GLU A 171 6.78 2.32 8.23
CA GLU A 171 7.95 1.49 7.92
C GLU A 171 7.55 0.19 7.21
N GLU A 172 6.48 -0.49 7.65
CA GLU A 172 5.96 -1.69 6.96
C GLU A 172 5.56 -1.36 5.52
N CYS A 173 4.80 -0.29 5.32
CA CYS A 173 4.35 0.11 3.98
C CYS A 173 5.53 0.51 3.08
N ASN A 174 6.54 1.19 3.62
CA ASN A 174 7.76 1.54 2.88
C ASN A 174 8.56 0.32 2.46
N ALA A 175 8.67 -0.70 3.32
CA ALA A 175 9.34 -1.94 2.98
C ALA A 175 8.63 -2.70 1.84
N ILE A 176 7.28 -2.71 1.85
CA ILE A 176 6.49 -3.30 0.77
C ILE A 176 6.70 -2.52 -0.54
N LEU A 177 6.62 -1.19 -0.48
CA LEU A 177 6.86 -0.33 -1.64
C LEU A 177 8.29 -0.51 -2.19
N GLU A 178 9.28 -0.72 -1.32
CA GLU A 178 10.66 -0.94 -1.73
C GLU A 178 10.82 -2.27 -2.49
N GLY A 179 10.36 -3.38 -1.92
CA GLY A 179 10.42 -4.67 -2.61
C GLY A 179 9.65 -4.64 -3.94
N HIS A 180 8.48 -3.99 -3.95
CA HIS A 180 7.69 -3.79 -5.17
C HIS A 180 8.44 -2.95 -6.22
N ARG A 181 9.19 -1.94 -5.79
CA ARG A 181 10.03 -1.09 -6.66
C ARG A 181 11.17 -1.90 -7.27
N GLU A 182 11.85 -2.72 -6.47
CA GLU A 182 12.94 -3.59 -6.93
C GLU A 182 12.45 -4.59 -7.99
N GLU A 183 11.30 -5.24 -7.75
CA GLU A 183 10.66 -6.14 -8.71
C GLU A 183 10.32 -5.41 -10.03
N LEU A 184 9.80 -4.19 -9.96
CA LEU A 184 9.53 -3.37 -11.16
C LEU A 184 10.83 -2.96 -11.89
N GLU A 185 11.91 -2.70 -11.17
CA GLU A 185 13.22 -2.40 -11.77
C GLU A 185 13.79 -3.62 -12.51
N GLU A 186 13.58 -4.83 -12.01
CA GLU A 186 13.92 -6.06 -12.73
C GLU A 186 13.12 -6.21 -14.02
N VAL A 187 11.82 -5.92 -13.97
CA VAL A 187 10.95 -5.88 -15.15
C VAL A 187 11.44 -4.83 -16.16
N GLN A 188 11.83 -3.64 -15.70
CA GLN A 188 12.34 -2.59 -16.56
C GLN A 188 13.67 -2.98 -17.25
N ARG A 189 14.51 -3.76 -16.57
CA ARG A 189 15.77 -4.27 -17.13
C ARG A 189 15.57 -5.40 -18.13
N GLN A 190 14.34 -5.89 -18.32
CA GLN A 190 14.04 -6.80 -19.42
C GLN A 190 14.54 -6.18 -20.72
N LYS A 191 15.23 -6.98 -21.53
CA LYS A 191 15.63 -6.62 -22.89
C LYS A 191 15.16 -7.74 -23.80
N LEU A 192 14.67 -7.34 -24.97
CA LEU A 192 14.53 -8.26 -26.09
C LEU A 192 15.84 -8.19 -26.87
N ASP A 193 16.69 -9.21 -26.73
CA ASP A 193 17.76 -9.38 -27.73
C ASP A 193 17.12 -10.06 -28.94
N GLU A 194 17.40 -9.55 -30.14
CA GLU A 194 16.92 -10.18 -31.38
C GLU A 194 17.63 -11.52 -31.65
N ASN A 195 18.77 -11.76 -30.99
CA ASN A 195 19.55 -13.00 -31.10
C ASN A 195 19.12 -14.08 -30.11
N ASP A 196 18.21 -13.75 -29.20
CA ASP A 196 17.70 -14.68 -28.21
C ASP A 196 16.67 -15.64 -28.83
N ASN A 197 16.63 -16.88 -28.35
CA ASN A 197 15.57 -17.80 -28.74
C ASN A 197 14.21 -17.20 -28.34
N PRO A 198 13.17 -17.31 -29.17
CA PRO A 198 11.87 -16.77 -28.83
C PRO A 198 11.31 -17.47 -27.57
N PRO A 199 10.51 -16.75 -26.74
CA PRO A 199 9.88 -17.35 -25.57
C PRO A 199 9.02 -18.55 -25.97
N SER A 200 9.04 -19.60 -25.15
CA SER A 200 8.19 -20.77 -25.37
C SER A 200 6.71 -20.42 -25.15
N GLU A 201 5.80 -21.17 -25.77
CA GLU A 201 4.35 -21.03 -25.55
C GLU A 201 3.97 -21.17 -24.05
N ALA A 202 4.64 -22.08 -23.34
CA ALA A 202 4.43 -22.27 -21.90
C ALA A 202 4.90 -21.06 -21.07
N GLU A 203 5.97 -20.38 -21.50
CA GLU A 203 6.42 -19.13 -20.88
C GLU A 203 5.42 -18.00 -21.13
N PHE A 204 4.92 -17.86 -22.36
CA PHE A 204 3.88 -16.88 -22.69
C PHE A 204 2.64 -17.05 -21.81
N GLN A 205 2.06 -18.25 -21.78
CA GLN A 205 0.85 -18.52 -21.01
C GLN A 205 1.05 -18.25 -19.52
N MET A 206 2.14 -18.75 -18.93
CA MET A 206 2.43 -18.53 -17.52
C MET A 206 2.61 -17.05 -17.19
N VAL A 207 3.38 -16.31 -17.99
CA VAL A 207 3.67 -14.90 -17.71
C VAL A 207 2.41 -14.06 -17.91
N GLU A 208 1.63 -14.33 -18.96
CA GLU A 208 0.33 -13.70 -19.19
C GLU A 208 -0.62 -13.90 -18.01
N GLU A 209 -0.77 -15.14 -17.52
CA GLU A 209 -1.61 -15.45 -16.35
C GLU A 209 -1.18 -14.68 -15.11
N LYS A 210 0.13 -14.59 -14.85
CA LYS A 210 0.68 -13.86 -13.70
C LYS A 210 0.41 -12.37 -13.81
N TRP A 211 0.63 -11.77 -14.98
CA TRP A 211 0.34 -10.36 -15.22
C TRP A 211 -1.16 -10.04 -15.21
N LEU A 212 -2.01 -10.95 -15.67
CA LEU A 212 -3.46 -10.82 -15.55
C LEU A 212 -3.90 -10.83 -14.08
N MET A 213 -3.33 -11.73 -13.26
CA MET A 213 -3.60 -11.77 -11.83
C MET A 213 -3.13 -10.49 -11.14
N PHE A 214 -1.94 -10.02 -11.45
CA PHE A 214 -1.39 -8.77 -10.94
C PHE A 214 -2.23 -7.55 -11.34
N ARG A 215 -2.71 -7.51 -12.59
CA ARG A 215 -3.61 -6.46 -13.07
C ARG A 215 -4.92 -6.46 -12.29
N LYS A 216 -5.52 -7.63 -12.07
CA LYS A 216 -6.75 -7.76 -11.26
C LYS A 216 -6.51 -7.28 -9.83
N SER A 217 -5.42 -7.71 -9.19
CA SER A 217 -5.10 -7.27 -7.83
C SER A 217 -4.69 -5.81 -7.73
N SER A 218 -4.37 -5.15 -8.85
CA SER A 218 -4.08 -3.71 -8.91
C SER A 218 -5.28 -2.86 -9.32
N GLY A 219 -6.46 -3.45 -9.54
CA GLY A 219 -7.64 -2.74 -10.03
C GLY A 219 -8.07 -1.61 -9.12
N ALA A 220 -8.12 -0.38 -9.63
CA ALA A 220 -8.51 0.80 -8.85
C ALA A 220 -9.96 0.73 -8.30
N ALA A 221 -10.85 -0.02 -8.97
CA ALA A 221 -12.22 -0.24 -8.51
C ALA A 221 -12.31 -1.23 -7.32
N GLU A 222 -11.30 -2.07 -7.11
CA GLU A 222 -11.26 -3.04 -6.01
C GLU A 222 -11.04 -2.34 -4.65
N TYR A 223 -10.40 -1.18 -4.70
CA TYR A 223 -9.96 -0.46 -3.51
C TYR A 223 -10.69 0.88 -3.44
N ARG A 224 -11.44 1.07 -2.34
CA ARG A 224 -12.28 2.27 -2.11
C ARG A 224 -11.43 3.48 -1.72
N TRP A 225 -10.39 3.79 -2.48
CA TRP A 225 -9.42 4.86 -2.21
C TRP A 225 -10.08 6.23 -2.05
N GLN A 226 -11.08 6.54 -2.86
CA GLN A 226 -11.84 7.79 -2.73
C GLN A 226 -12.54 7.88 -1.38
N VAL A 227 -13.19 6.79 -0.95
CA VAL A 227 -13.86 6.73 0.36
C VAL A 227 -12.85 6.83 1.50
N LEU A 228 -11.66 6.21 1.36
CA LEU A 228 -10.58 6.33 2.34
C LEU A 228 -10.15 7.78 2.49
N GLU A 229 -9.90 8.47 1.37
CA GLU A 229 -9.49 9.87 1.36
C GLU A 229 -10.56 10.76 1.99
N GLU A 230 -11.83 10.60 1.64
CA GLU A 230 -12.97 11.34 2.22
C GLU A 230 -13.05 11.11 3.74
N THR A 231 -12.99 9.86 4.19
CA THR A 231 -13.09 9.50 5.61
C THR A 231 -11.88 10.01 6.41
N MET A 232 -10.69 10.07 5.79
CA MET A 232 -9.54 10.68 6.43
C MET A 232 -9.66 12.19 6.57
N GLN A 233 -10.33 12.89 5.65
CA GLN A 233 -10.51 14.35 5.73
C GLN A 233 -11.45 14.74 6.87
N GLU A 234 -12.59 14.06 6.98
CA GLU A 234 -13.62 14.37 7.96
C GLU A 234 -13.93 13.13 8.81
N PRO A 235 -13.78 13.22 10.15
CA PRO A 235 -14.31 12.20 11.04
C PRO A 235 -15.81 12.04 10.75
N LYS A 236 -16.33 10.81 10.77
CA LYS A 236 -17.78 10.63 10.69
C LYS A 236 -18.43 11.28 11.91
N ASP A 237 -19.18 12.37 11.69
CA ASP A 237 -20.16 12.85 12.65
C ASP A 237 -21.20 11.74 12.85
N ASN A 238 -21.01 10.88 13.84
CA ASN A 238 -21.93 9.80 14.18
C ASN A 238 -23.26 10.31 14.78
N ASP A 239 -23.48 11.63 14.84
CA ASP A 239 -24.69 12.26 15.39
C ASP A 239 -25.74 12.64 14.33
N LYS A 240 -25.55 12.28 13.06
CA LYS A 240 -26.59 12.48 12.04
C LYS A 240 -27.54 11.27 12.04
N PRO A 241 -28.84 11.42 12.41
CA PRO A 241 -29.77 10.30 12.35
C PRO A 241 -29.85 9.78 10.90
N PRO A 242 -29.96 8.45 10.70
CA PRO A 242 -29.92 7.86 9.39
C PRO A 242 -31.11 8.37 8.58
N THR A 243 -30.84 9.20 7.58
CA THR A 243 -31.82 9.50 6.56
C THR A 243 -32.05 8.22 5.79
N THR A 244 -33.17 7.55 6.07
CA THR A 244 -33.67 6.39 5.34
C THR A 244 -33.67 6.68 3.85
N SER A 245 -32.81 5.99 3.10
CA SER A 245 -32.96 5.80 1.66
C SER A 245 -32.94 4.30 1.41
N ASN A 246 -34.13 3.75 1.24
CA ASN A 246 -34.37 2.36 0.88
C ASN A 246 -33.85 2.09 -0.53
N ASN A 247 -32.90 1.16 -0.69
CA ASN A 247 -33.11 -0.03 -1.53
C ASN A 247 -31.93 -1.03 -1.42
N PRO A 248 -32.20 -2.35 -1.54
CA PRO A 248 -31.25 -3.40 -1.20
C PRO A 248 -30.63 -4.05 -2.44
N THR A 249 -29.31 -4.28 -2.43
CA THR A 249 -28.69 -5.50 -2.98
C THR A 249 -27.35 -5.74 -2.27
N THR A 250 -27.26 -6.81 -1.49
CA THR A 250 -26.02 -7.30 -0.86
C THR A 250 -25.61 -8.60 -1.54
N PRO A 251 -24.32 -8.83 -1.79
CA PRO A 251 -23.74 -10.16 -1.59
C PRO A 251 -22.95 -10.12 -0.28
N ALA A 252 -23.46 -10.84 0.72
CA ALA A 252 -22.82 -11.00 2.01
C ALA A 252 -21.53 -11.83 1.86
N MET A 253 -20.38 -11.26 2.25
CA MET A 253 -19.24 -12.08 2.65
C MET A 253 -19.45 -12.55 4.11
N PRO A 254 -19.12 -13.80 4.44
CA PRO A 254 -19.34 -14.33 5.79
C PRO A 254 -18.27 -13.82 6.77
N THR A 255 -18.70 -13.06 7.77
CA THR A 255 -17.94 -12.79 8.99
C THR A 255 -17.88 -14.05 9.86
N ASN A 256 -16.81 -14.83 9.70
CA ASN A 256 -16.41 -15.80 10.71
C ASN A 256 -15.45 -15.13 11.69
N SER A 257 -16.00 -14.62 12.79
CA SER A 257 -15.24 -14.18 13.95
C SER A 257 -14.65 -15.40 14.66
N SER A 258 -13.34 -15.64 14.52
CA SER A 258 -12.59 -16.47 15.46
C SER A 258 -11.55 -15.61 16.16
N LYS A 259 -11.74 -15.41 17.47
CA LYS A 259 -10.75 -14.82 18.37
C LYS A 259 -9.50 -15.72 18.35
N ARG A 260 -8.45 -15.31 17.64
CA ARG A 260 -7.11 -15.91 17.78
C ARG A 260 -6.24 -15.03 18.70
N PRO A 261 -5.36 -15.61 19.52
CA PRO A 261 -4.50 -14.85 20.42
C PRO A 261 -3.57 -13.92 19.62
N ARG A 262 -3.50 -12.64 20.02
CA ARG A 262 -2.53 -11.66 19.51
C ARG A 262 -1.13 -12.11 19.90
N VAL A 263 -0.40 -12.69 18.96
CA VAL A 263 1.05 -12.84 19.04
C VAL A 263 1.67 -11.63 18.32
N PRO A 264 2.53 -10.83 18.97
CA PRO A 264 3.22 -9.73 18.32
C PRO A 264 4.03 -10.23 17.11
N PHE A 265 3.76 -9.66 15.95
CA PHE A 265 4.25 -10.09 14.64
C PHE A 265 5.78 -10.08 14.50
N TRP A 266 6.50 -9.33 15.34
CA TRP A 266 7.97 -9.29 15.35
C TRP A 266 8.63 -10.68 15.43
N ARG A 267 7.99 -11.68 16.07
CA ARG A 267 8.49 -13.07 16.09
C ARG A 267 8.47 -13.79 14.72
N LYS A 268 7.63 -13.36 13.77
CA LYS A 268 7.64 -13.88 12.39
C LYS A 268 8.71 -13.18 11.55
N PHE A 269 8.91 -11.88 11.72
CA PHE A 269 9.87 -11.09 10.95
C PHE A 269 11.33 -11.56 11.17
N PHE A 270 11.75 -11.79 12.42
CA PHE A 270 13.11 -12.26 12.70
C PHE A 270 13.41 -13.70 12.22
N ARG A 271 12.38 -14.54 11.98
CA ARG A 271 12.59 -15.88 11.38
C ARG A 271 12.82 -15.84 9.87
N HIS A 272 12.32 -14.82 9.18
CA HIS A 272 12.46 -14.71 7.72
C HIS A 272 13.76 -14.01 7.33
N VAL A 273 14.18 -13.00 8.09
CA VAL A 273 15.45 -12.29 7.83
C VAL A 273 16.67 -13.14 8.20
N SER A 274 16.57 -14.05 9.18
CA SER A 274 17.68 -14.93 9.57
C SER A 274 17.92 -16.10 8.60
N SER A 275 16.94 -16.50 7.76
CA SER A 275 17.15 -17.57 6.78
C SER A 275 17.84 -17.10 5.49
N CYS A 276 17.96 -15.79 5.26
CA CYS A 276 18.62 -15.22 4.08
C CYS A 276 20.10 -14.88 4.32
N PHE A 277 20.61 -15.03 5.55
CA PHE A 277 22.03 -14.86 5.88
C PHE A 277 22.65 -16.17 6.37
N SER A 278 22.63 -17.21 5.52
CA SER A 278 23.63 -18.28 5.66
C SER A 278 24.96 -17.76 5.11
N VAL A 279 25.79 -17.25 6.02
CA VAL A 279 27.21 -17.01 5.77
C VAL A 279 27.89 -18.38 5.68
N GLU A 280 27.97 -18.95 4.47
CA GLU A 280 28.99 -19.96 4.19
C GLU A 280 30.35 -19.26 4.23
N LYS A 281 31.04 -19.47 5.35
CA LYS A 281 32.44 -19.08 5.53
C LYS A 281 33.29 -19.85 4.54
N PHE A 282 33.98 -19.11 3.68
CA PHE A 282 35.26 -19.51 3.13
C PHE A 282 36.20 -19.92 4.27
N VAL A 283 36.69 -21.15 4.23
CA VAL A 283 37.92 -21.57 4.92
C VAL A 283 38.86 -22.10 3.83
N ARG A 284 40.01 -21.45 3.73
CA ARG A 284 41.22 -21.93 3.05
C ARG A 284 41.89 -22.98 3.92
#